data_AF-A0A7L0LYV5-F1
#
_entry.id   AF-A0A7L0LYV5-F1
#
_cell.length_a   1.000
_cell.length_b   1.000
_cell.length_c   1.000
_cell.angle_alpha   90.00
_cell.angle_beta   90.00
_cell.angle_gamma   90.00
#
_symmetry.space_group_name_H-M   'P 1'
#
loop_
_entity.id
_entity.type
_entity.pdbx_description
1 polymer ?
#
loop_
_entity_poly.entity_id
_entity_poly.type
_entity_poly.pdbx_seq_one_letter_code
_entity_poly.pdbx_strand_id
1 'polypeptide(L)'
;SPVLHLSVNLLFQVLVFSWDGKVSLMNTDTSQIVFCFIIPPSHSVASPWQPVFTVDSVNWCLLLRGDKQQQADALASCSTIFLFDFNSYPLKKAFPQEPDLPLKSSQNLTWFERCNVFLRDR
;
A
#
# COMPACT_ATOMS: atom_id res chain seq x y z
N SER A 1 -14.79 13.71 0.08
CA SER A 1 -13.64 14.64 0.00
C SER A 1 -12.88 14.38 -1.29
N PRO A 2 -12.40 15.41 -1.99
CA PRO A 2 -11.63 15.22 -3.23
C PRO A 2 -10.30 14.54 -2.89
N VAL A 3 -10.07 13.35 -3.45
CA VAL A 3 -8.82 12.58 -3.32
C VAL A 3 -8.01 12.82 -4.58
N LEU A 4 -6.75 13.25 -4.42
CA LEU A 4 -5.82 13.32 -5.54
C LEU A 4 -5.08 12.00 -5.61
N HIS A 5 -5.34 11.26 -6.68
CA HIS A 5 -4.62 10.02 -6.96
C HIS A 5 -3.29 10.36 -7.63
N LEU A 6 -2.24 10.52 -6.82
CA LEU A 6 -0.87 10.53 -7.34
C LEU A 6 -0.33 9.10 -7.28
N SER A 7 -0.70 8.29 -8.27
CA SER A 7 -0.37 6.86 -8.31
C SER A 7 1.06 6.64 -8.84
N VAL A 8 1.92 6.04 -8.02
CA VAL A 8 3.12 5.33 -8.52
C VAL A 8 2.75 3.85 -8.62
N ASN A 9 2.80 3.29 -9.83
CA ASN A 9 2.39 1.92 -10.09
C ASN A 9 3.47 0.93 -9.62
N LEU A 10 3.14 0.15 -8.60
CA LEU A 10 3.90 -1.02 -8.16
C LEU A 10 3.13 -2.27 -8.62
N LEU A 11 3.17 -2.55 -9.93
CA LEU A 11 2.45 -3.61 -10.66
C LEU A 11 0.90 -3.62 -10.50
N PHE A 12 0.37 -3.75 -9.28
CA PHE A 12 -1.07 -3.77 -8.92
C PHE A 12 -1.38 -2.96 -7.65
N GLN A 13 -0.48 -2.05 -7.27
CA GLN A 13 -0.62 -1.22 -6.07
C GLN A 13 -0.31 0.23 -6.39
N VAL A 14 -1.04 1.13 -5.75
CA VAL A 14 -0.88 2.58 -5.90
C VAL A 14 -0.76 3.24 -4.54
N LEU A 15 0.17 4.19 -4.43
CA LEU A 15 0.21 5.12 -3.31
C LEU A 15 -0.88 6.18 -3.47
N VAL A 16 -1.58 6.48 -2.38
CA VAL A 16 -2.64 7.49 -2.32
C VAL A 16 -2.24 8.53 -1.29
N PHE A 17 -2.15 9.78 -1.72
CA PHE A 17 -1.87 10.93 -0.86
C PHE A 17 -3.15 11.74 -0.67
N SER A 18 -3.64 11.80 0.57
CA SER A 18 -4.87 12.52 0.88
C SER A 18 -4.59 13.93 1.42
N TRP A 19 -5.60 14.78 1.36
CA TRP A 19 -5.52 16.18 1.78
C TRP A 19 -5.22 16.38 3.26
N ASP A 20 -5.59 15.40 4.09
CA ASP A 20 -5.26 15.36 5.51
C ASP A 20 -3.83 14.87 5.78
N GLY A 21 -2.99 14.75 4.73
CA GLY A 21 -1.59 14.36 4.83
C GLY A 21 -1.36 12.87 5.08
N LYS A 22 -2.42 12.05 5.04
CA LYS A 22 -2.25 10.59 5.12
C LYS A 22 -1.73 10.05 3.81
N VAL A 23 -0.93 9.00 3.92
CA VAL A 23 -0.42 8.24 2.78
C VAL A 23 -0.86 6.81 2.97
N SER A 24 -1.44 6.21 1.94
CA SER A 24 -1.88 4.82 1.98
C SER A 24 -1.46 4.05 0.73
N LEU A 25 -1.34 2.73 0.85
CA LEU A 25 -1.14 1.83 -0.28
C LEU A 25 -2.46 1.11 -0.56
N MET A 26 -2.93 1.21 -1.79
CA MET A 26 -4.17 0.61 -2.25
C MET A 26 -3.88 -0.48 -3.27
N ASN A 27 -4.51 -1.64 -3.12
CA ASN A 27 -4.54 -2.67 -4.14
C ASN A 27 -5.55 -2.26 -5.22
N THR A 28 -5.12 -2.21 -6.48
CA THR A 28 -5.96 -1.75 -7.59
C THR A 28 -7.00 -2.78 -8.03
N ASP A 29 -6.75 -4.06 -7.79
CA ASP A 29 -7.65 -5.15 -8.19
C ASP A 29 -8.86 -5.23 -7.24
N THR A 30 -8.62 -5.09 -5.93
CA THR A 30 -9.67 -5.16 -4.90
C THR A 30 -10.24 -3.80 -4.53
N SER A 31 -9.57 -2.71 -4.95
CA SER A 31 -9.87 -1.35 -4.51
C SER A 31 -9.84 -1.16 -2.98
N GLN A 32 -9.01 -1.95 -2.28
CA GLN A 32 -8.87 -1.86 -0.82
C GLN A 32 -7.54 -1.24 -0.40
N ILE A 33 -7.58 -0.47 0.68
CA ILE A 33 -6.38 0.05 1.34
C ILE A 33 -5.72 -1.09 2.10
N VAL A 34 -4.50 -1.42 1.71
CA VAL A 34 -3.67 -2.47 2.33
C VAL A 34 -2.83 -1.89 3.46
N PHE A 35 -2.29 -0.68 3.28
CA PHE A 35 -1.43 -0.02 4.27
C PHE A 35 -1.78 1.45 4.46
N CYS A 36 -1.58 1.93 5.69
CA CYS A 36 -1.59 3.35 6.03
C CYS A 36 -0.22 3.71 6.64
N PHE A 37 0.47 4.66 6.01
CA PHE A 37 1.76 5.17 6.49
C PHE A 37 1.51 6.41 7.33
N ILE A 38 1.85 6.32 8.61
CA ILE A 38 1.61 7.38 9.60
C ILE A 38 2.94 8.01 9.96
N ILE A 39 3.05 9.31 9.66
CA ILE A 39 4.16 10.15 10.12
C ILE A 39 3.82 10.70 11.53
N PRO A 40 4.81 10.91 12.42
CA PRO A 40 4.56 11.49 13.74
C PRO A 40 3.83 12.84 13.65
N PRO A 41 2.95 13.19 14.61
CA PRO A 41 2.15 14.43 14.57
C PRO A 41 2.95 15.74 14.51
N SER A 42 4.24 15.70 14.84
CA SER A 42 5.16 16.84 14.74
C SER A 42 5.60 17.13 13.30
N HIS A 43 5.26 16.27 12.35
CA HIS A 43 5.64 16.38 10.95
C HIS A 43 4.42 16.17 10.06
N SER A 44 4.40 16.85 8.92
CA SER A 44 3.43 16.62 7.86
C SER A 44 4.14 16.20 6.60
N VAL A 45 3.50 15.40 5.75
CA VAL A 45 3.95 15.29 4.36
C VAL A 45 3.95 16.69 3.76
N ALA A 46 4.90 16.97 2.86
CA ALA A 46 4.80 18.14 1.99
C ALA A 46 3.41 18.19 1.33
N SER A 47 3.01 19.36 0.82
CA SER A 47 1.71 19.54 0.15
C SER A 47 1.32 18.30 -0.67
N PRO A 48 0.08 17.76 -0.54
CA PRO A 48 -0.37 16.57 -1.29
C PRO A 48 -0.20 16.71 -2.81
N TRP A 49 -0.02 17.93 -3.29
CA TRP A 49 0.24 18.28 -4.69
C TRP A 49 1.71 18.13 -5.12
N GLN A 50 2.64 18.07 -4.16
CA GLN A 50 4.08 17.91 -4.36
C GLN A 50 4.70 17.04 -3.25
N PRO A 51 4.24 15.79 -3.06
CA PRO A 51 4.84 14.89 -2.10
C PRO A 51 6.26 14.54 -2.57
N VAL A 52 7.21 14.53 -1.64
CA VAL A 52 8.59 14.09 -1.90
C VAL A 52 8.76 12.69 -1.33
N PHE A 53 8.78 11.70 -2.22
CA PHE A 53 8.88 10.30 -1.86
C PHE A 53 9.64 9.50 -2.91
N THR A 54 10.12 8.33 -2.52
CA THR A 54 10.61 7.32 -3.45
C THR A 54 10.24 5.93 -2.93
N VAL A 55 10.07 4.99 -3.84
CA VAL A 55 9.83 3.59 -3.52
C VAL A 55 11.02 2.77 -3.99
N ASP A 56 11.60 2.01 -3.08
CA ASP A 56 12.59 1.00 -3.40
C ASP A 56 11.87 -0.34 -3.58
N SER A 57 11.77 -0.78 -4.83
CA SER A 57 11.15 -2.06 -5.18
C SER A 57 12.00 -3.28 -4.83
N VAL A 58 13.32 -3.10 -4.66
CA VAL A 58 14.26 -4.17 -4.31
C VAL A 58 14.16 -4.48 -2.81
N ASN A 59 14.19 -3.43 -1.99
CA ASN A 59 14.08 -3.57 -0.53
C ASN A 59 12.63 -3.54 -0.03
N TRP A 60 11.67 -3.34 -0.94
CA TRP A 60 10.23 -3.23 -0.63
C TRP A 60 9.99 -2.19 0.48
N CYS A 61 10.45 -0.96 0.27
CA CYS A 61 10.27 0.13 1.24
C CYS A 61 9.88 1.46 0.59
N LEU A 62 9.15 2.27 1.35
CA LEU A 62 8.77 3.64 1.01
C LEU A 62 9.63 4.61 1.83
N LEU A 63 10.32 5.51 1.15
CA LEU A 63 10.95 6.67 1.78
C LEU A 63 10.07 7.89 1.53
N LEU A 64 9.67 8.55 2.60
CA LEU A 64 8.74 9.67 2.58
C LEU A 64 9.31 10.83 3.37
N ARG A 65 9.42 12.00 2.73
CA ARG A 65 9.81 13.23 3.44
C ARG A 65 8.63 13.76 4.24
N GLY A 66 8.86 13.99 5.53
CA GLY A 66 7.98 14.80 6.37
C GLY A 66 8.67 16.09 6.78
N ASP A 67 7.99 17.20 6.58
CA ASP A 67 8.43 18.51 7.02
C ASP A 67 7.96 18.75 8.46
N LYS A 68 8.86 19.25 9.31
CA LYS A 68 8.52 19.56 10.70
C LYS A 68 7.51 20.71 10.70
N GLN A 69 6.39 20.50 11.38
CA GLN A 69 5.37 21.53 11.51
C GLN A 69 5.98 22.70 12.30
N GLN A 70 6.14 23.85 11.66
CA GLN A 70 6.84 24.98 12.26
C GLN A 70 6.05 25.52 13.46
N GLN A 71 6.74 25.68 14.59
CA GLN A 71 6.34 26.68 15.58
C GLN A 71 6.65 28.06 15.00
N ALA A 72 5.77 29.04 15.27
CA ALA A 72 5.71 30.35 14.61
C ALA A 72 7.04 31.15 14.56
N ASP A 73 8.06 30.75 15.34
CA ASP A 73 9.34 31.47 15.48
C ASP A 73 10.56 30.73 14.89
N ALA A 74 10.38 29.59 14.21
CA ALA A 74 11.51 28.83 13.66
C ALA A 74 11.88 29.29 12.23
N LEU A 75 13.00 29.99 12.09
CA LEU A 75 13.56 30.53 10.83
C LEU A 75 14.01 29.48 9.79
N ALA A 76 13.92 28.18 10.08
CA ALA A 76 14.34 27.12 9.17
C ALA A 76 13.31 25.99 9.09
N SER A 77 12.97 25.58 7.88
CA SER A 77 12.18 24.38 7.62
C SER A 77 13.08 23.15 7.82
N CYS A 78 12.93 22.45 8.94
CA CYS A 78 13.60 21.15 9.15
C CYS A 78 12.76 20.05 8.50
N SER A 79 13.41 19.18 7.71
CA SER A 79 12.77 18.04 7.06
C SER A 79 13.41 16.74 7.52
N THR A 80 12.58 15.70 7.68
CA THR A 80 12.98 14.36 8.10
C THR A 80 12.53 13.37 7.04
N ILE A 81 13.36 12.38 6.73
CA ILE A 81 12.97 11.25 5.86
C ILE A 81 12.51 10.10 6.75
N PHE A 82 11.27 9.66 6.54
CA PHE A 82 10.68 8.49 7.18
C PHE A 82 10.82 7.29 6.24
N LEU A 83 11.28 6.16 6.77
CA LEU A 83 11.39 4.91 6.06
C LEU A 83 10.31 3.96 6.56
N PHE A 84 9.47 3.49 5.65
CA PHE A 84 8.46 2.48 5.90
C PHE A 84 8.86 1.21 5.16
N ASP A 85 9.31 0.21 5.92
CA ASP A 85 9.56 -1.13 5.38
C ASP A 85 8.23 -1.86 5.27
N PHE A 86 7.85 -2.23 4.04
CA PHE A 86 6.60 -2.96 3.84
C PHE A 86 6.67 -4.36 4.45
N ASN A 87 7.87 -4.95 4.62
CA ASN A 87 8.06 -6.28 5.22
C ASN A 87 7.92 -6.31 6.75
N SER A 88 7.85 -5.14 7.39
CA SER A 88 7.90 -4.99 8.86
C SER A 88 6.60 -5.36 9.59
N TYR A 89 5.51 -5.59 8.86
CA TYR A 89 4.26 -6.16 9.39
C TYR A 89 4.20 -7.66 9.07
N PRO A 90 3.51 -8.54 9.84
CA PRO A 90 3.26 -9.92 9.42
C PRO A 90 2.25 -9.94 8.26
N LEU A 91 2.70 -9.46 7.10
CA LEU A 91 2.11 -9.53 5.78
C LEU A 91 1.70 -10.96 5.40
N LYS A 92 2.31 -11.97 6.03
CA LYS A 92 1.93 -13.37 5.90
C LYS A 92 0.53 -13.71 6.43
N LYS A 93 -0.12 -12.84 7.23
CA LYS A 93 -1.47 -13.08 7.77
C LYS A 93 -2.57 -12.24 7.14
N ALA A 94 -2.24 -11.09 6.56
CA ALA A 94 -3.24 -10.18 5.97
C ALA A 94 -3.52 -10.50 4.50
N PHE A 95 -2.56 -11.13 3.84
CA PHE A 95 -2.78 -11.86 2.60
C PHE A 95 -2.88 -13.33 2.97
N PRO A 96 -3.90 -14.06 2.50
CA PRO A 96 -3.70 -15.47 2.34
C PRO A 96 -2.39 -15.60 1.53
N GLN A 97 -1.36 -16.26 2.08
CA GLN A 97 -0.59 -17.14 1.19
C GLN A 97 -1.64 -17.88 0.39
N GLU A 98 -1.44 -18.02 -0.93
CA GLU A 98 -2.28 -18.87 -1.78
C GLU A 98 -2.89 -19.94 -0.89
N PRO A 99 -4.23 -20.05 -0.77
CA PRO A 99 -4.79 -21.09 0.08
C PRO A 99 -3.97 -22.32 -0.23
N ASP A 100 -3.46 -23.02 0.80
CA ASP A 100 -2.83 -24.33 0.64
C ASP A 100 -3.91 -25.22 0.01
N LEU A 101 -4.17 -24.99 -1.27
CA LEU A 101 -4.92 -25.81 -2.14
C LEU A 101 -4.11 -27.08 -2.02
N PRO A 102 -4.73 -28.19 -1.63
CA PRO A 102 -4.04 -29.46 -1.71
C PRO A 102 -3.55 -29.52 -3.16
N LEU A 103 -2.23 -29.36 -3.30
CA LEU A 103 -1.51 -29.29 -4.57
C LEU A 103 -1.46 -30.74 -5.05
N LYS A 104 -2.64 -31.26 -5.36
CA LYS A 104 -3.10 -32.65 -5.55
C LYS A 104 -4.64 -32.61 -5.39
N SER A 105 -5.40 -32.08 -6.34
CA SER A 105 -6.42 -32.96 -6.97
C SER A 105 -7.12 -32.41 -8.22
N SER A 106 -6.89 -31.17 -8.68
CA SER A 106 -7.67 -30.59 -9.79
C SER A 106 -6.94 -30.54 -11.15
N GLN A 107 -5.63 -30.78 -11.16
CA GLN A 107 -4.84 -30.73 -12.41
C GLN A 107 -5.06 -31.96 -13.32
N ASN A 108 -5.68 -33.04 -12.82
CA ASN A 108 -5.96 -34.26 -13.58
C ASN A 108 -7.43 -34.41 -14.05
N LEU A 109 -8.28 -33.41 -13.80
CA LEU A 109 -9.69 -33.46 -14.19
C LEU A 109 -9.88 -32.90 -15.61
N THR A 110 -10.74 -33.57 -16.38
CA THR A 110 -11.16 -33.09 -17.69
C THR A 110 -11.94 -31.77 -17.56
N TRP A 111 -11.94 -30.94 -18.60
CA TRP A 111 -12.62 -29.64 -18.58
C TRP A 111 -14.10 -29.73 -18.18
N PHE A 112 -14.78 -30.84 -18.50
CA PHE A 112 -16.18 -31.08 -18.14
C PHE A 112 -16.38 -31.25 -16.63
N GLU A 113 -15.46 -31.92 -15.95
CA GLU A 113 -15.50 -32.14 -14.51
C GLU A 113 -15.24 -30.84 -13.73
N ARG A 114 -14.41 -29.95 -14.28
CA ARG A 114 -14.16 -28.62 -13.70
C ARG A 114 -15.43 -27.76 -13.66
N CYS A 115 -16.21 -27.76 -14.73
CA CYS A 115 -17.48 -27.01 -14.79
C CYS A 115 -18.50 -27.51 -13.75
N ASN A 116 -18.54 -28.83 -13.50
CA ASN A 116 -19.46 -29.42 -12.54
C ASN A 116 -19.13 -29.13 -11.07
N VAL A 117 -17.89 -28.75 -10.73
CA VAL A 117 -17.55 -28.30 -9.37
C VAL A 117 -18.08 -26.89 -9.13
N PHE A 118 -17.92 -25.99 -10.10
CA PHE A 118 -18.42 -24.61 -10.02
C PHE A 118 -19.94 -24.49 -9.97
N LEU A 119 -20.67 -25.47 -10.53
CA LEU A 119 -22.14 -25.44 -10.59
C LEU A 119 -22.83 -26.08 -9.37
N ARG A 120 -22.09 -26.71 -8.45
CA ARG A 120 -22.67 -27.37 -7.27
C ARG A 120 -22.88 -26.45 -6.05
N ASP A 121 -22.31 -25.25 -6.05
CA ASP A 121 -22.45 -24.28 -4.95
C ASP A 121 -23.60 -23.27 -5.17
N ARG A 122 -24.74 -23.72 -5.72
CA ARG A 122 -25.98 -22.93 -5.75
C ARG A 122 -27.07 -23.53 -4.91
#